data_AF-A0A6A3LSY5-F1
#
_entry.id   AF-A0A6A3LSY5-F1
#
_cell.length_a   1.000
_cell.length_b   1.000
_cell.length_c   1.000
_cell.angle_alpha   90.00
_cell.angle_beta   90.00
_cell.angle_gamma   90.00
#
_symmetry.space_group_name_H-M   'P 1'
#
loop_
_entity.id
_entity.type
_entity.pdbx_description
1 polymer ?
#
loop_
_entity_poly.entity_id
_entity_poly.type
_entity_poly.pdbx_seq_one_letter_code
_entity_poly.pdbx_strand_id
1 'polypeptide(L)'
;MAANEHTYLLTRSLSGEWEGDHMTVKPYGPAVTLAMALNYVIGTGCFGLPYAFMEAGIGLSLTLMIVGVIGSLLTMNYTLESLARAEGVCAATGGGAPRHQITYRKFEFATIAEMFVGRVGKAAVQLVMGMYCIGSLWSYASVFSSSTASLFFSYVLGESCDVYGDAPSSGCLDGYYVFMAIFSAIVLSMVLMDISDQALVQKFLSVYRIVAFALMLLTMLVKLLSDGSDLV
;
A
#
# COMPACT_ATOMS: atom_id res chain seq x y z
N MET A 1 -27.61 1.75 31.42
CA MET A 1 -26.65 2.86 31.63
C MET A 1 -25.45 2.81 30.68
N ALA A 2 -24.83 1.65 30.42
CA ALA A 2 -23.67 1.53 29.50
C ALA A 2 -23.93 1.91 28.02
N ALA A 3 -25.17 1.87 27.54
CA ALA A 3 -25.52 2.29 26.18
C ALA A 3 -25.41 3.82 25.99
N ASN A 4 -25.68 4.60 27.05
CA ASN A 4 -25.68 6.06 26.97
C ASN A 4 -24.25 6.62 26.97
N GLU A 5 -23.32 6.00 27.70
CA GLU A 5 -21.90 6.37 27.68
C GLU A 5 -21.23 6.05 26.34
N HIS A 6 -21.62 4.96 25.68
CA HIS A 6 -21.09 4.62 24.36
C HIS A 6 -21.55 5.61 23.29
N THR A 7 -22.83 5.98 23.34
CA THR A 7 -23.36 7.07 22.50
C THR A 7 -22.66 8.38 22.83
N TYR A 8 -22.42 8.69 24.11
CA TYR A 8 -21.73 9.93 24.51
C TYR A 8 -20.25 9.97 24.10
N LEU A 9 -19.54 8.84 24.09
CA LEU A 9 -18.15 8.74 23.63
C LEU A 9 -18.04 8.78 22.10
N LEU A 10 -18.99 8.18 21.38
CA LEU A 10 -19.11 8.35 19.93
C LEU A 10 -19.48 9.80 19.61
N THR A 11 -20.47 10.38 20.28
CA THR A 11 -20.81 11.80 20.13
C THR A 11 -19.62 12.69 20.46
N ARG A 12 -18.84 12.41 21.51
CA ARG A 12 -17.64 13.19 21.88
C ARG A 12 -16.48 13.03 20.89
N SER A 13 -16.26 11.84 20.31
CA SER A 13 -15.28 11.69 19.22
C SER A 13 -15.77 12.36 17.93
N LEU A 14 -17.09 12.44 17.75
CA LEU A 14 -17.75 13.09 16.61
C LEU A 14 -17.93 14.61 16.79
N SER A 15 -17.92 15.10 18.03
CA SER A 15 -18.18 16.48 18.48
C SER A 15 -16.94 17.18 19.02
N GLY A 16 -15.73 16.75 18.63
CA GLY A 16 -14.58 17.64 18.71
C GLY A 16 -14.96 18.95 18.03
N GLU A 17 -15.13 20.01 18.82
CA GLU A 17 -15.70 21.29 18.44
C GLU A 17 -15.03 21.82 17.17
N TRP A 18 -15.82 21.89 16.10
CA TRP A 18 -15.51 22.75 14.96
C TRP A 18 -16.01 24.15 15.31
N GLU A 19 -15.32 24.82 16.25
CA GLU A 19 -15.42 26.27 16.36
C GLU A 19 -14.83 26.88 15.09
N GLY A 20 -15.63 27.75 14.47
CA GLY A 20 -15.34 28.37 13.19
C GLY A 20 -14.18 29.34 13.26
N ASP A 21 -12.97 28.80 13.04
CA ASP A 21 -11.90 29.55 12.41
C ASP A 21 -11.59 28.90 11.06
N HIS A 22 -11.24 29.71 10.07
CA HIS A 22 -10.92 29.26 8.72
C HIS A 22 -9.67 28.37 8.74
N MET A 23 -9.83 27.09 9.09
CA MET A 23 -8.81 26.07 8.86
C MET A 23 -8.65 25.98 7.34
N THR A 24 -7.70 26.72 6.78
CA THR A 24 -7.29 26.59 5.39
C THR A 24 -6.71 25.19 5.24
N VAL A 25 -7.57 24.22 4.95
CA VAL A 25 -7.18 22.87 4.63
C VAL A 25 -6.29 22.98 3.39
N LYS A 26 -5.03 22.53 3.51
CA LYS A 26 -4.11 22.46 2.37
C LYS A 26 -4.26 21.07 1.75
N PRO A 27 -5.10 20.90 0.70
CA PRO A 27 -5.20 19.62 0.02
C PRO A 27 -3.90 19.30 -0.71
N TYR A 28 -3.63 18.01 -0.86
CA TYR A 28 -2.57 17.56 -1.76
C TYR A 28 -2.95 17.87 -3.20
N GLY A 29 -1.99 18.39 -3.96
CA GLY A 29 -2.17 18.57 -5.41
C GLY A 29 -2.34 17.21 -6.11
N PRO A 30 -3.05 17.17 -7.25
CA PRO A 30 -3.38 15.92 -7.95
C PRO A 30 -2.15 15.08 -8.31
N ALA A 31 -1.02 15.73 -8.64
CA ALA A 31 0.23 15.03 -8.93
C ALA A 31 0.81 14.29 -7.71
N VAL A 32 0.71 14.87 -6.50
CA VAL A 32 1.15 14.21 -5.26
C VAL A 32 0.25 13.02 -4.96
N THR A 33 -1.06 13.20 -5.11
CA THR A 33 -2.06 12.14 -4.89
C THR A 33 -1.85 10.97 -5.83
N LEU A 34 -1.60 11.25 -7.12
CA LEU A 34 -1.26 10.22 -8.10
C LEU A 34 0.04 9.50 -7.75
N ALA A 35 1.09 10.24 -7.39
CA ALA A 35 2.37 9.67 -6.97
C ALA A 35 2.22 8.74 -5.76
N MET A 36 1.49 9.18 -4.73
CA MET A 36 1.15 8.37 -3.56
C MET A 36 0.35 7.12 -3.94
N ALA A 37 -0.68 7.26 -4.76
CA ALA A 37 -1.51 6.14 -5.19
C ALA A 37 -0.70 5.10 -5.98
N LEU A 38 0.11 5.53 -6.95
CA LEU A 38 1.00 4.65 -7.71
C LEU A 38 2.03 3.98 -6.81
N ASN A 39 2.58 4.73 -5.84
CA ASN A 39 3.58 4.19 -4.94
C ASN A 39 3.00 3.14 -3.98
N TYR A 40 1.73 3.31 -3.60
CA TYR A 40 1.01 2.39 -2.73
C TYR A 40 0.52 1.14 -3.47
N VAL A 41 0.01 1.28 -4.69
CA VAL A 41 -0.55 0.16 -5.48
C VAL A 41 0.55 -0.77 -5.98
N ILE A 42 1.66 -0.20 -6.46
CA ILE A 42 2.73 -1.01 -7.02
C ILE A 42 3.67 -1.45 -5.89
N GLY A 43 3.61 -2.73 -5.53
CA GLY A 43 4.42 -3.31 -4.47
C GLY A 43 5.39 -4.37 -4.97
N THR A 44 5.87 -5.19 -4.04
CA THR A 44 6.71 -6.37 -4.32
C THR A 44 6.03 -7.42 -5.20
N GLY A 45 4.69 -7.42 -5.26
CA GLY A 45 3.91 -8.37 -6.06
C GLY A 45 4.22 -8.32 -7.57
N CYS A 46 4.65 -7.18 -8.11
CA CYS A 46 5.00 -7.10 -9.53
C CYS A 46 6.22 -7.96 -9.90
N PHE A 47 7.15 -8.16 -8.98
CA PHE A 47 8.35 -8.97 -9.21
C PHE A 47 8.05 -10.47 -9.26
N GLY A 48 6.95 -10.91 -8.65
CA GLY A 48 6.49 -12.30 -8.73
C GLY A 48 5.66 -12.62 -9.98
N LEU A 49 5.27 -11.61 -10.77
CA LEU A 49 4.41 -11.82 -11.94
C LEU A 49 5.04 -12.75 -12.99
N PRO A 50 6.32 -12.61 -13.39
CA PRO A 50 6.92 -13.50 -14.39
C PRO A 50 6.87 -14.97 -13.96
N TYR A 51 7.18 -15.24 -12.69
CA TYR A 51 7.13 -16.58 -12.11
C TYR A 51 5.70 -17.14 -12.08
N ALA A 52 4.71 -16.32 -11.69
CA ALA A 52 3.31 -16.73 -11.70
C ALA A 52 2.81 -17.08 -13.11
N PHE A 53 3.19 -16.30 -14.12
CA PHE A 53 2.84 -16.58 -15.52
C PHE A 53 3.55 -17.82 -16.08
N MET A 54 4.78 -18.09 -15.62
CA MET A 54 5.54 -19.30 -15.99
C MET A 54 4.89 -20.57 -15.41
N GLU A 55 4.51 -20.56 -14.13
CA GLU A 55 3.93 -21.72 -13.44
C GLU A 55 2.46 -21.96 -13.80
N ALA A 56 1.63 -20.91 -13.80
CA ALA A 56 0.19 -21.03 -14.02
C ALA A 56 -0.22 -20.94 -15.50
N GLY A 57 0.68 -20.48 -16.37
CA GLY A 57 0.40 -20.18 -17.78
C GLY A 57 -0.38 -18.89 -17.98
N ILE A 58 -0.42 -18.43 -19.24
CA ILE A 58 -0.97 -17.13 -19.64
C ILE A 58 -2.49 -17.06 -19.38
N GLY A 59 -3.24 -18.11 -19.71
CA GLY A 59 -4.70 -18.11 -19.62
C GLY A 59 -5.22 -17.96 -18.19
N LEU A 60 -4.73 -18.79 -17.27
CA LEU A 60 -5.15 -18.75 -15.86
C LEU A 60 -4.68 -17.45 -15.18
N SER A 61 -3.43 -17.03 -15.43
CA SER A 61 -2.87 -15.79 -14.86
C SER A 61 -3.65 -14.56 -15.29
N LEU A 62 -3.99 -14.43 -16.58
CA LEU A 62 -4.82 -13.32 -17.07
C LEU A 62 -6.22 -13.34 -16.49
N THR A 63 -6.84 -14.52 -16.37
CA THR A 63 -8.19 -14.65 -15.82
C THR A 63 -8.22 -14.20 -14.36
N LEU A 64 -7.29 -14.66 -13.54
CA LEU A 64 -7.19 -14.26 -12.13
C LEU A 64 -6.87 -12.77 -11.97
N MET A 65 -6.04 -12.22 -12.86
CA MET A 65 -5.73 -10.79 -12.87
C MET A 65 -6.97 -9.94 -13.19
N ILE A 66 -7.80 -10.35 -14.16
CA ILE A 66 -9.07 -9.66 -14.48
C ILE A 66 -10.03 -9.71 -13.30
N VAL A 67 -10.19 -10.89 -12.66
CA VAL A 67 -11.02 -11.03 -11.46
C VAL A 67 -10.52 -10.13 -10.33
N GLY A 68 -9.20 -10.06 -10.13
CA GLY A 68 -8.57 -9.17 -9.15
C GLY A 68 -8.84 -7.69 -9.41
N VAL A 69 -8.80 -7.25 -10.68
CA VAL A 69 -9.13 -5.88 -11.08
C VAL A 69 -10.60 -5.57 -10.79
N ILE A 70 -11.52 -6.45 -11.18
CA ILE A 70 -12.96 -6.27 -10.91
C ILE A 70 -13.21 -6.18 -9.40
N GLY A 71 -12.62 -7.10 -8.62
CA GLY A 71 -12.73 -7.08 -7.15
C GLY A 71 -12.22 -5.76 -6.56
N SER A 72 -11.10 -5.25 -7.04
CA SER A 72 -10.52 -3.98 -6.58
C SER A 72 -11.38 -2.76 -6.93
N LEU A 73 -12.01 -2.75 -8.12
CA LEU A 73 -12.93 -1.68 -8.51
C LEU A 73 -14.20 -1.70 -7.67
N LEU A 74 -14.73 -2.87 -7.35
CA LEU A 74 -15.90 -3.00 -6.48
C LEU A 74 -15.58 -2.49 -5.07
N THR A 75 -14.50 -2.97 -4.45
CA THR A 75 -14.13 -2.56 -3.08
C THR A 75 -13.78 -1.08 -2.98
N MET A 76 -13.17 -0.48 -4.00
CA MET A 76 -12.93 0.95 -4.08
C MET A 76 -14.24 1.75 -4.06
N ASN A 77 -15.22 1.37 -4.89
CA ASN A 77 -16.52 2.06 -4.91
C ASN A 77 -17.27 1.92 -3.57
N TYR A 78 -17.31 0.71 -3.00
CA TYR A 78 -17.93 0.49 -1.68
C TYR A 78 -17.24 1.31 -0.58
N THR A 79 -15.93 1.48 -0.65
CA THR A 79 -15.17 2.31 0.30
C THR A 79 -15.58 3.78 0.19
N LEU A 80 -15.63 4.33 -1.03
CA LEU A 80 -16.03 5.72 -1.27
C LEU A 80 -17.48 5.98 -0.84
N GLU A 81 -18.39 5.04 -1.12
CA GLU A 81 -19.78 5.14 -0.68
C GLU A 81 -19.92 5.07 0.84
N SER A 82 -19.15 4.20 1.50
CA SER A 82 -19.13 4.09 2.96
C SER A 82 -18.63 5.37 3.62
N LEU A 83 -17.63 6.03 3.04
CA LEU A 83 -17.12 7.33 3.47
C LEU A 83 -18.19 8.42 3.33
N ALA A 84 -18.86 8.49 2.17
CA ALA A 84 -19.93 9.46 1.93
C ALA A 84 -21.12 9.26 2.88
N ARG A 85 -21.46 8.01 3.22
CA ARG A 85 -22.50 7.70 4.20
C ARG A 85 -22.10 8.06 5.63
N ALA A 86 -20.84 7.82 6.00
CA ALA A 86 -20.33 8.21 7.31
C ALA A 86 -20.43 9.73 7.51
N GLU A 87 -20.14 10.53 6.48
CA GLU A 87 -20.37 11.98 6.49
C GLU A 87 -21.85 12.34 6.67
N GLY A 88 -22.74 11.69 5.91
CA GLY A 88 -24.18 11.91 6.02
C GLY A 88 -24.70 11.68 7.44
N VAL A 89 -24.25 10.61 8.11
CA VAL A 89 -24.57 10.30 9.51
C VAL A 89 -24.05 11.37 10.45
N CYS A 90 -22.81 11.82 10.27
CA CYS A 90 -22.22 12.86 11.10
C CYS A 90 -22.95 14.21 10.96
N ALA A 91 -23.27 14.61 9.73
CA ALA A 91 -24.01 15.83 9.44
C ALA A 91 -25.42 15.82 10.05
N ALA A 92 -26.12 14.69 9.95
CA ALA A 92 -27.44 14.50 10.55
C ALA A 92 -27.40 14.54 12.08
N THR A 93 -26.38 13.94 12.70
CA THR A 93 -26.21 13.92 14.16
C THR A 93 -25.90 15.32 14.71
N GLY A 94 -25.23 16.17 13.93
CA GLY A 94 -24.97 17.57 14.26
C GLY A 94 -26.16 18.51 14.07
N GLY A 95 -27.36 18.00 13.76
CA GLY A 95 -28.56 18.82 13.53
C GLY A 95 -28.67 19.41 12.12
N GLY A 96 -27.76 19.07 11.20
CA GLY A 96 -27.82 19.43 9.80
C GLY A 96 -28.60 18.43 8.94
N ALA A 97 -28.85 18.77 7.68
CA ALA A 97 -29.40 17.81 6.71
C ALA A 97 -28.32 16.77 6.31
N PRO A 98 -28.68 15.50 6.10
CA PRO A 98 -27.72 14.47 5.69
C PRO A 98 -27.13 14.81 4.31
N ARG A 99 -25.82 15.07 4.28
CA ARG A 99 -25.06 15.32 3.04
C ARG A 99 -24.14 14.15 2.75
N HIS A 100 -24.53 13.32 1.79
CA HIS A 100 -23.79 12.13 1.36
C HIS A 100 -22.66 12.50 0.37
N GLN A 101 -21.75 13.38 0.79
CA GLN A 101 -20.63 13.84 -0.02
C GLN A 101 -19.33 13.71 0.76
N ILE A 102 -18.26 13.35 0.06
CA ILE A 102 -16.92 13.27 0.67
C ILE A 102 -16.45 14.69 0.95
N THR A 103 -16.23 15.01 2.23
CA THR A 103 -15.72 16.32 2.68
C THR A 103 -14.26 16.16 3.16
N TYR A 104 -13.65 17.24 3.64
CA TYR A 104 -12.27 17.23 4.17
C TYR A 104 -12.10 16.50 5.52
N ARG A 105 -13.19 15.95 6.09
CA ARG A 105 -13.11 15.20 7.34
C ARG A 105 -12.45 13.86 7.07
N LYS A 106 -11.46 13.53 7.91
CA LYS A 106 -10.77 12.25 7.85
C LYS A 106 -11.58 11.22 8.62
N PHE A 107 -11.88 10.10 7.98
CA PHE A 107 -12.46 8.94 8.63
C PHE A 107 -11.46 7.79 8.61
N GLU A 108 -11.21 7.22 9.78
CA GLU A 108 -10.49 5.96 9.87
C GLU A 108 -11.46 4.81 9.58
N PHE A 109 -10.99 3.80 8.85
CA PHE A 109 -11.78 2.61 8.54
C PHE A 109 -12.36 1.93 9.78
N ALA A 110 -11.60 1.91 10.89
CA ALA A 110 -12.03 1.37 12.16
C ALA A 110 -13.22 2.15 12.75
N THR A 111 -13.21 3.49 12.63
CA THR A 111 -14.30 4.36 13.10
C THR A 111 -15.57 4.16 12.28
N ILE A 112 -15.43 4.00 10.96
CA ILE A 112 -16.57 3.72 10.07
C ILE A 112 -17.20 2.37 10.45
N ALA A 113 -16.37 1.35 10.69
CA ALA A 113 -16.84 0.04 11.11
C ALA A 113 -17.55 0.09 12.48
N GLU A 114 -17.02 0.87 13.42
CA GLU A 114 -17.66 1.11 14.71
C GLU A 114 -19.02 1.79 14.57
N MET A 115 -19.15 2.75 13.65
CA MET A 115 -20.39 3.50 13.40
C MET A 115 -21.50 2.61 12.84
N PHE A 116 -21.20 1.73 11.89
CA PHE A 116 -22.23 0.92 11.20
C PHE A 116 -22.44 -0.47 11.81
N VAL A 117 -21.41 -1.09 12.37
CA VAL A 117 -21.44 -2.49 12.86
C VAL A 117 -21.24 -2.57 14.36
N GLY A 118 -20.65 -1.54 14.98
CA GLY A 118 -20.32 -1.50 16.41
C GLY A 118 -18.92 -2.05 16.72
N ARG A 119 -18.68 -2.34 18.01
CA ARG A 119 -17.34 -2.67 18.53
C ARG A 119 -16.71 -3.93 17.90
N VAL A 120 -17.53 -4.92 17.54
CA VAL A 120 -17.05 -6.15 16.87
C VAL A 120 -16.51 -5.82 15.48
N GLY A 121 -17.21 -4.96 14.72
CA GLY A 121 -16.76 -4.50 13.41
C GLY A 121 -15.45 -3.71 13.49
N LYS A 122 -15.32 -2.84 14.49
CA LYS A 122 -14.07 -2.11 14.77
C LYS A 122 -12.90 -3.07 14.99
N ALA A 123 -13.06 -4.04 15.89
CA ALA A 123 -12.03 -5.02 16.22
C ALA A 123 -11.64 -5.85 14.98
N ALA A 124 -12.62 -6.30 14.20
CA ALA A 124 -12.39 -7.05 12.97
C ALA A 124 -11.58 -6.23 11.94
N VAL A 125 -11.97 -4.97 11.69
CA VAL A 125 -11.26 -4.10 10.73
C VAL A 125 -9.85 -3.75 11.21
N GLN A 126 -9.67 -3.46 12.50
CA GLN A 126 -8.33 -3.21 13.06
C GLN A 126 -7.42 -4.44 12.94
N LEU A 127 -7.94 -5.63 13.18
CA LEU A 127 -7.19 -6.88 13.04
C LEU A 127 -6.79 -7.10 11.58
N VAL A 128 -7.72 -6.98 10.64
CA VAL A 128 -7.44 -7.18 9.20
C VAL A 128 -6.43 -6.16 8.69
N MET A 129 -6.61 -4.87 9.01
CA MET A 129 -5.67 -3.82 8.62
C MET A 129 -4.30 -4.03 9.27
N GLY A 130 -4.25 -4.45 10.53
CA GLY A 130 -3.01 -4.76 11.24
C GLY A 130 -2.24 -5.91 10.57
N MET A 131 -2.91 -7.02 10.26
CA MET A 131 -2.30 -8.14 9.54
C MET A 131 -1.81 -7.74 8.16
N TYR A 132 -2.59 -6.94 7.43
CA TYR A 132 -2.22 -6.42 6.12
C TYR A 132 -0.95 -5.56 6.20
N CYS A 133 -0.86 -4.64 7.16
CA CYS A 133 0.31 -3.77 7.33
C CYS A 133 1.56 -4.59 7.71
N ILE A 134 1.43 -5.54 8.64
CA ILE A 134 2.55 -6.40 9.07
C ILE A 134 3.04 -7.27 7.90
N GLY A 135 2.12 -7.92 7.17
CA GLY A 135 2.46 -8.75 6.02
C GLY A 135 3.11 -7.95 4.90
N SER A 136 2.60 -6.74 4.64
CA SER A 136 3.19 -5.82 3.65
C SER A 136 4.60 -5.41 4.05
N LEU A 137 4.80 -5.01 5.31
CA LEU A 137 6.12 -4.61 5.82
C LEU A 137 7.13 -5.77 5.73
N TRP A 138 6.71 -6.97 6.10
CA TRP A 138 7.54 -8.17 5.97
C TRP A 138 7.94 -8.41 4.50
N SER A 139 6.98 -8.37 3.58
CA SER A 139 7.27 -8.56 2.14
C SER A 139 8.25 -7.50 1.61
N TYR A 140 8.08 -6.23 1.97
CA TYR A 140 9.01 -5.19 1.56
C TYR A 140 10.41 -5.39 2.13
N ALA A 141 10.52 -5.75 3.41
CA ALA A 141 11.80 -6.00 4.06
C ALA A 141 12.53 -7.20 3.43
N SER A 142 11.82 -8.30 3.15
CA SER A 142 12.43 -9.49 2.57
C SER A 142 12.92 -9.26 1.15
N VAL A 143 12.12 -8.62 0.29
CA VAL A 143 12.48 -8.35 -1.10
C VAL A 143 13.63 -7.34 -1.18
N PHE A 144 13.63 -6.28 -0.37
CA PHE A 144 14.75 -5.34 -0.34
C PHE A 144 16.05 -6.02 0.09
N SER A 145 16.00 -6.81 1.17
CA SER A 145 17.20 -7.41 1.76
C SER A 145 17.80 -8.48 0.84
N SER A 146 16.97 -9.34 0.26
CA SER A 146 17.40 -10.38 -0.68
C SER A 146 17.94 -9.79 -1.99
N SER A 147 17.27 -8.78 -2.56
CA SER A 147 17.71 -8.14 -3.80
C SER A 147 19.02 -7.37 -3.61
N THR A 148 19.19 -6.69 -2.47
CA THR A 148 20.42 -5.93 -2.21
C THR A 148 21.58 -6.88 -1.91
N ALA A 149 21.33 -7.96 -1.16
CA ALA A 149 22.33 -9.00 -0.91
C ALA A 149 22.79 -9.66 -2.22
N SER A 150 21.87 -10.07 -3.09
CA SER A 150 22.24 -10.72 -4.36
C SER A 150 23.05 -9.77 -5.27
N LEU A 151 22.66 -8.50 -5.38
CA LEU A 151 23.41 -7.49 -6.13
C LEU A 151 24.80 -7.26 -5.54
N PHE A 152 24.93 -7.13 -4.22
CA PHE A 152 26.22 -6.91 -3.57
C PHE A 152 27.18 -8.07 -3.82
N PHE A 153 26.72 -9.31 -3.59
CA PHE A 153 27.56 -10.49 -3.81
C PHE A 153 27.93 -10.68 -5.28
N SER A 154 26.99 -10.47 -6.21
CA SER A 154 27.26 -10.67 -7.64
C SER A 154 28.20 -9.61 -8.23
N TYR A 155 28.05 -8.34 -7.85
CA TYR A 155 28.83 -7.25 -8.46
C TYR A 155 30.08 -6.86 -7.68
N VAL A 156 30.13 -7.08 -6.37
CA VAL A 156 31.28 -6.68 -5.52
C VAL A 156 32.18 -7.86 -5.20
N LEU A 157 31.60 -9.01 -4.83
CA LEU A 157 32.35 -10.20 -4.44
C LEU A 157 32.56 -11.19 -5.60
N GLY A 158 31.77 -11.05 -6.68
CA GLY A 158 31.82 -11.97 -7.83
C GLY A 158 31.22 -13.35 -7.53
N GLU A 159 30.46 -13.48 -6.45
CA GLU A 159 29.80 -14.72 -6.04
C GLU A 159 28.28 -14.62 -6.22
N SER A 160 27.63 -15.73 -6.58
CA SER A 160 26.17 -15.79 -6.60
C SER A 160 25.62 -15.98 -5.19
N CYS A 161 24.72 -15.10 -4.75
CA CYS A 161 24.02 -15.20 -3.48
C CYS A 161 22.52 -15.36 -3.73
N ASP A 162 22.02 -16.57 -3.48
CA ASP A 162 20.59 -16.88 -3.41
C ASP A 162 20.25 -17.27 -1.97
N VAL A 163 19.56 -16.36 -1.28
CA VAL A 163 19.19 -16.51 0.13
C VAL A 163 18.08 -17.55 0.30
N TYR A 164 17.29 -17.82 -0.76
CA TYR A 164 16.14 -18.72 -0.71
C TYR A 164 16.42 -20.11 -1.30
N GLY A 165 17.66 -20.37 -1.75
CA GLY A 165 18.08 -21.66 -2.28
C GLY A 165 18.23 -22.75 -1.21
N ASP A 166 18.45 -23.99 -1.65
CA ASP A 166 18.51 -25.17 -0.78
C ASP A 166 19.68 -25.17 0.22
N ALA A 167 20.78 -24.47 -0.10
CA ALA A 167 21.98 -24.39 0.74
C ALA A 167 22.65 -23.00 0.64
N PRO A 168 22.09 -21.96 1.29
CA PRO A 168 22.68 -20.63 1.27
C PRO A 168 24.00 -20.61 2.04
N SER A 169 25.02 -19.95 1.47
CA SER A 169 26.29 -19.74 2.18
C SER A 169 26.05 -18.86 3.41
N SER A 170 26.79 -19.13 4.50
CA SER A 170 26.65 -18.35 5.74
C SER A 170 26.89 -16.86 5.51
N GLY A 171 27.86 -16.52 4.64
CA GLY A 171 28.12 -15.12 4.26
C GLY A 171 26.95 -14.46 3.55
N CYS A 172 26.25 -15.17 2.64
CA CYS A 172 25.06 -14.65 1.95
C CYS A 172 23.90 -14.41 2.93
N LEU A 173 23.72 -15.30 3.91
CA LEU A 173 22.71 -15.16 4.95
C LEU A 173 23.02 -14.00 5.91
N ASP A 174 24.28 -13.84 6.31
CA ASP A 174 24.73 -12.71 7.12
C ASP A 174 24.51 -11.39 6.37
N GLY A 175 24.84 -11.36 5.07
CA GLY A 175 24.57 -10.22 4.19
C GLY A 175 23.09 -9.85 4.15
N TYR A 176 22.20 -10.83 4.02
CA TYR A 176 20.76 -10.61 4.08
C TYR A 176 20.32 -9.92 5.38
N TYR A 177 20.79 -10.38 6.55
CA TYR A 177 20.44 -9.76 7.83
C TYR A 177 21.01 -8.35 8.00
N VAL A 178 22.22 -8.10 7.48
CA VAL A 178 22.81 -6.75 7.46
C VAL A 178 21.96 -5.79 6.64
N PHE A 179 21.57 -6.17 5.42
CA PHE A 179 20.70 -5.33 4.58
C PHE A 179 19.29 -5.16 5.16
N MET A 180 18.78 -6.17 5.88
CA MET A 180 17.52 -6.05 6.62
C MET A 180 17.62 -5.05 7.78
N ALA A 181 18.74 -5.01 8.50
CA ALA A 181 18.98 -4.00 9.53
C ALA A 181 19.05 -2.59 8.93
N ILE A 182 19.72 -2.43 7.78
CA ILE A 182 19.76 -1.16 7.04
C ILE A 182 18.37 -0.71 6.61
N PHE A 183 17.57 -1.62 6.02
CA PHE A 183 16.18 -1.35 5.64
C PHE A 183 15.36 -0.87 6.85
N SER A 184 15.50 -1.56 7.98
CA SER A 184 14.79 -1.24 9.22
C SER A 184 15.16 0.16 9.73
N ALA A 185 16.43 0.54 9.67
CA ALA A 185 16.87 1.88 10.03
C ALA A 185 16.29 2.98 9.11
N ILE A 186 16.24 2.74 7.81
CA ILE A 186 15.65 3.66 6.82
C ILE A 186 14.15 3.82 7.09
N VAL A 187 13.41 2.72 7.18
CA VAL A 187 11.95 2.76 7.38
C VAL A 187 11.61 3.38 8.72
N LEU A 188 12.32 3.05 9.80
CA LEU A 188 12.08 3.65 11.11
C LEU A 188 12.31 5.16 11.08
N SER A 189 13.34 5.63 10.37
CA SER A 189 13.58 7.06 10.16
C SER A 189 12.44 7.71 9.39
N MET A 190 11.93 7.05 8.34
CA MET A 190 10.79 7.56 7.57
C MET A 190 9.50 7.60 8.38
N VAL A 191 9.26 6.64 9.27
CA VAL A 191 8.06 6.64 10.15
C VAL A 191 8.04 7.86 11.08
N LEU A 192 9.22 8.38 11.47
CA LEU A 192 9.33 9.59 12.28
C LEU A 192 9.09 10.88 11.47
N MET A 193 9.10 10.82 10.14
CA MET A 193 8.80 11.96 9.27
C MET A 193 7.31 12.04 8.97
N ASP A 194 6.75 13.25 9.00
CA ASP A 194 5.36 13.49 8.61
C ASP A 194 5.13 13.20 7.12
N ILE A 195 3.92 12.75 6.79
CA ILE A 195 3.50 12.42 5.41
C ILE A 195 3.68 13.62 4.46
N SER A 196 3.51 14.85 4.98
CA SER A 196 3.72 16.09 4.22
C SER A 196 5.16 16.22 3.72
N ASP A 197 6.14 15.84 4.53
CA ASP A 197 7.57 15.90 4.20
C ASP A 197 8.00 14.72 3.32
N GLN A 198 7.30 13.58 3.45
CA GLN A 198 7.49 12.43 2.57
C GLN A 198 6.97 12.64 1.15
N ALA A 199 6.12 13.66 0.90
CA ALA A 199 5.53 13.90 -0.42
C ALA A 199 6.59 14.12 -1.52
N LEU A 200 7.75 14.71 -1.19
CA LEU A 200 8.86 14.88 -2.12
C LEU A 200 9.49 13.53 -2.48
N VAL A 201 9.77 12.70 -1.47
CA VAL A 201 10.32 11.34 -1.65
C VAL A 201 9.39 10.51 -2.52
N GLN A 202 8.08 10.60 -2.28
CA GLN A 202 7.06 9.89 -3.06
C GLN A 202 7.07 10.32 -4.52
N LYS A 203 7.11 11.62 -4.82
CA LYS A 203 7.23 12.10 -6.21
C LYS A 203 8.48 11.55 -6.91
N PHE A 204 9.63 11.60 -6.24
CA PHE A 204 10.88 11.10 -6.79
C PHE A 204 10.82 9.60 -7.07
N LEU A 205 10.36 8.81 -6.09
CA LEU A 205 10.22 7.37 -6.24
C LEU A 205 9.20 6.97 -7.31
N SER A 206 8.14 7.76 -7.52
CA SER A 206 7.19 7.53 -8.62
C SER A 206 7.84 7.72 -10.00
N VAL A 207 8.67 8.75 -10.17
CA VAL A 207 9.43 8.94 -11.43
C VAL A 207 10.38 7.77 -11.65
N TYR A 208 11.18 7.42 -10.63
CA TYR A 208 12.06 6.25 -10.67
C TYR A 208 11.30 4.98 -11.06
N ARG A 209 10.12 4.77 -10.47
CA ARG A 209 9.28 3.59 -10.73
C ARG A 209 8.78 3.55 -12.17
N ILE A 210 8.30 4.66 -12.71
CA ILE A 210 7.87 4.74 -14.12
C ILE A 210 9.04 4.40 -15.05
N VAL A 211 10.22 4.95 -14.77
CA VAL A 211 11.44 4.63 -15.55
C VAL A 211 11.79 3.15 -15.44
N ALA A 212 11.78 2.57 -14.24
CA ALA A 212 12.09 1.16 -14.02
C ALA A 212 11.12 0.23 -14.78
N PHE A 213 9.82 0.51 -14.76
CA PHE A 213 8.83 -0.25 -15.53
C PHE A 213 9.01 -0.09 -17.04
N ALA A 214 9.29 1.13 -17.51
CA ALA A 214 9.57 1.36 -18.92
C ALA A 214 10.80 0.57 -19.37
N LEU A 215 11.88 0.57 -18.56
CA LEU A 215 13.07 -0.23 -18.83
C LEU A 215 12.76 -1.73 -18.85
N MET A 216 11.98 -2.24 -17.89
CA MET A 216 11.57 -3.64 -17.84
C MET A 216 10.78 -4.05 -19.10
N LEU A 217 9.82 -3.23 -19.55
CA LEU A 217 9.05 -3.51 -20.76
C LEU A 217 9.92 -3.43 -22.02
N LEU A 218 10.80 -2.43 -22.10
CA LEU A 218 11.69 -2.25 -23.26
C LEU A 218 12.68 -3.41 -23.39
N THR A 219 13.32 -3.84 -22.31
CA THR A 219 14.27 -4.95 -22.36
C THR A 219 13.58 -6.26 -22.73
N MET A 220 12.37 -6.52 -22.20
CA MET A 220 11.57 -7.67 -22.60
C MET A 220 11.16 -7.60 -24.07
N LEU A 221 10.74 -6.43 -24.57
CA LEU A 221 10.36 -6.26 -25.97
C LEU A 221 11.56 -6.48 -26.91
N VAL A 222 12.72 -5.90 -26.59
CA VAL A 222 13.95 -6.10 -27.38
C VAL A 222 14.33 -7.57 -27.40
N LYS A 223 14.27 -8.25 -26.26
CA LYS A 223 14.55 -9.69 -26.18
C LYS A 223 13.59 -10.54 -26.99
N LEU A 224 12.30 -10.19 -26.98
CA LEU A 224 11.28 -10.89 -27.76
C LEU A 224 11.48 -10.66 -29.27
N LEU A 225 11.91 -9.47 -29.67
CA LEU A 225 12.20 -9.18 -31.07
C LEU A 225 13.49 -9.84 -31.57
N SER A 226 14.55 -9.92 -30.74
CA SER A 226 15.82 -10.55 -31.14
C SER A 226 15.73 -12.07 -31.15
N ASP A 227 15.21 -12.67 -30.08
CA ASP A 227 15.23 -14.13 -29.91
C ASP A 227 13.98 -14.75 -30.58
N GLY A 228 12.91 -13.97 -30.77
CA GLY A 228 11.70 -14.40 -31.49
C GLY A 228 11.86 -14.41 -33.01
N SER A 229 12.78 -13.60 -33.58
CA SER A 229 13.09 -13.69 -35.01
C SER A 229 13.83 -14.96 -35.41
N ASP A 230 14.46 -15.64 -34.46
CA ASP A 230 15.17 -16.91 -34.69
C ASP A 230 14.22 -18.13 -34.63
N LEU A 231 12.96 -17.93 -34.23
CA LEU A 231 11.93 -18.97 -34.08
C LEU A 231 10.89 -18.99 -35.22
N VAL A 232 10.99 -18.09 -36.20
CA VAL A 232 10.17 -18.04 -37.43
C VAL A 232 11.03 -18.38 -38.63
#